data_AF-A0A9J6FXE2-F1
#
_entry.id   AF-A0A9J6FXE2-F1
#
_cell.length_a   1.000
_cell.length_b   1.000
_cell.length_c   1.000
_cell.angle_alpha   90.00
_cell.angle_beta   90.00
_cell.angle_gamma   90.00
#
_symmetry.space_group_name_H-M   'P 1'
#
loop_
_entity.id
_entity.type
_entity.pdbx_description
1 polymer ?
#
loop_
_entity_poly.entity_id
_entity_poly.type
_entity_poly.pdbx_seq_one_letter_code
_entity_poly.pdbx_strand_id
1 'polypeptide(L)'
;MPNADEDDMEYDALSGRTLPKPGPWQIMLDREITRETAAAQTARPPRTPRQPTSRSDLAPRLPDADYKVIFRPRTGLRISAWTDRQIAQGLQLASGIPEEIFNVHVTVQSQPIQNLIIASTPDERCARALSSTMLVHLGATTYELQPYLKSGAGVIHGLDQDTTTAQLPHILAPTGINGASIIDARMLGTTTSALITFEGKHVPFYVKAYGTLYRCRPYRQTVKHCSLCGELGHRRDVCPEPDKNVCVKCNVREPTPDHECTPKCLLCGLDHPTADKACKKRFKPSPPSSKTPQPTAQLLTQIAQLPNCSPKDQPPHHQDQHGNRR
;
A
#
# COMPACT_ATOMS: atom_id res chain seq x y z
N MET A 1 -19.94 -5.93 -72.59
CA MET A 1 -20.68 -6.33 -71.39
C MET A 1 -20.68 -7.84 -71.33
N PRO A 2 -19.97 -8.47 -70.37
CA PRO A 2 -20.26 -9.85 -69.99
C PRO A 2 -21.33 -9.85 -68.90
N ASN A 3 -22.31 -10.75 -69.06
CA ASN A 3 -23.43 -10.96 -68.16
C ASN A 3 -22.93 -11.46 -66.79
N ALA A 4 -23.47 -10.91 -65.70
CA ALA A 4 -23.35 -11.51 -64.38
C ALA A 4 -24.30 -12.71 -64.34
N ASP A 5 -23.78 -13.87 -63.97
CA ASP A 5 -24.52 -15.13 -63.82
C ASP A 5 -25.64 -14.97 -62.77
N GLU A 6 -26.83 -15.48 -63.08
CA GLU A 6 -28.05 -15.33 -62.27
C GLU A 6 -28.02 -16.10 -60.92
N ASP A 7 -26.93 -16.83 -60.61
CA ASP A 7 -26.80 -17.68 -59.41
C ASP A 7 -26.38 -16.93 -58.12
N ASP A 8 -26.00 -15.65 -58.21
CA ASP A 8 -25.46 -14.86 -57.08
C ASP A 8 -26.44 -13.85 -56.43
N MET A 9 -27.74 -13.99 -56.71
CA MET A 9 -28.78 -13.13 -56.12
C MET A 9 -29.58 -13.86 -55.03
N GLU A 10 -29.78 -13.21 -53.89
CA GLU A 10 -30.59 -13.72 -52.78
C GLU A 10 -31.80 -12.80 -52.57
N TYR A 11 -32.97 -13.40 -52.39
CA TYR A 11 -34.22 -12.67 -52.24
C TYR A 11 -34.47 -12.34 -50.77
N ASP A 12 -34.50 -11.05 -50.43
CA ASP A 12 -34.81 -10.60 -49.08
C ASP A 12 -36.33 -10.43 -48.90
N ALA A 13 -36.91 -11.35 -48.13
CA ALA A 13 -38.34 -11.41 -47.87
C ALA A 13 -38.90 -10.22 -47.07
N LEU A 14 -38.05 -9.44 -46.39
CA LEU A 14 -38.48 -8.28 -45.61
C LEU A 14 -38.56 -6.99 -46.45
N SER A 15 -37.69 -6.85 -47.44
CA SER A 15 -37.64 -5.68 -48.32
C SER A 15 -38.29 -5.88 -49.69
N GLY A 16 -38.61 -7.13 -50.05
CA GLY A 16 -39.27 -7.51 -51.30
C GLY A 16 -38.38 -7.35 -52.53
N ARG A 17 -37.05 -7.26 -52.36
CA ARG A 17 -36.08 -7.05 -53.46
C ARG A 17 -35.09 -8.20 -53.53
N THR A 18 -34.66 -8.52 -54.74
CA THR A 18 -33.47 -9.36 -55.00
C THR A 18 -32.24 -8.49 -54.83
N LEU A 19 -31.36 -8.88 -53.89
CA LEU A 19 -30.09 -8.22 -53.64
C LEU A 19 -28.94 -9.16 -53.99
N PRO A 20 -27.79 -8.63 -54.43
CA PRO A 20 -26.59 -9.44 -54.61
C PRO A 20 -26.17 -10.02 -53.26
N LYS A 21 -25.82 -11.33 -53.23
CA LYS A 21 -25.35 -11.99 -52.01
C LYS A 21 -24.16 -11.22 -51.42
N PRO A 22 -24.15 -10.96 -50.09
CA PRO A 22 -23.04 -10.27 -49.46
C PRO A 22 -21.75 -11.05 -49.69
N GLY A 23 -20.76 -10.39 -50.29
CA GLY A 23 -19.47 -11.01 -50.56
C GLY A 23 -18.77 -11.47 -49.27
N PRO A 24 -17.79 -12.39 -49.36
CA PRO A 24 -17.10 -12.97 -48.20
C PRO A 24 -16.54 -11.91 -47.23
N TRP A 25 -16.14 -10.75 -47.74
CA TRP A 25 -15.63 -9.62 -46.99
C TRP A 25 -16.71 -8.91 -46.14
N GLN A 26 -17.94 -8.83 -46.64
CA GLN A 26 -19.06 -8.20 -45.93
C GLN A 26 -19.51 -9.06 -44.75
N ILE A 27 -19.55 -10.39 -44.94
CA ILE A 27 -19.87 -11.37 -43.88
C ILE A 27 -18.79 -11.37 -42.78
N MET A 28 -17.52 -11.15 -43.13
CA MET A 28 -16.46 -10.99 -42.14
C MET A 28 -16.61 -9.70 -41.34
N LEU A 29 -16.92 -8.58 -41.99
CA LEU A 29 -17.13 -7.29 -41.33
C LEU A 29 -18.29 -7.34 -40.34
N ASP A 30 -19.42 -7.93 -40.74
CA ASP A 30 -20.61 -8.04 -39.89
C ASP A 30 -20.36 -8.95 -38.68
N ARG A 31 -19.53 -10.00 -38.83
CA ARG A 31 -19.06 -10.88 -37.74
C ARG A 31 -18.10 -10.18 -36.79
N GLU A 32 -17.28 -9.26 -37.29
CA GLU A 32 -16.34 -8.48 -36.49
C GLU A 32 -17.07 -7.42 -35.66
N ILE A 33 -18.05 -6.73 -36.27
CA ILE A 33 -18.94 -5.78 -35.59
C ILE A 33 -19.79 -6.48 -34.51
N THR A 34 -20.30 -7.69 -34.75
CA THR A 34 -21.02 -8.47 -33.72
C THR A 34 -20.11 -8.95 -32.59
N ARG A 35 -18.82 -9.24 -32.87
CA ARG A 35 -17.84 -9.56 -31.83
C ARG A 35 -17.45 -8.36 -30.98
N GLU A 36 -17.25 -7.19 -31.58
CA GLU A 36 -16.94 -5.95 -30.87
C GLU A 36 -18.11 -5.48 -29.98
N THR A 37 -19.34 -5.59 -30.48
CA THR A 37 -20.53 -5.23 -29.70
C THR A 37 -20.80 -6.21 -28.54
N ALA A 38 -20.50 -7.50 -28.69
CA ALA A 38 -20.56 -8.46 -27.58
C ALA A 38 -19.43 -8.26 -26.54
N ALA A 39 -18.24 -7.85 -26.97
CA ALA A 39 -17.12 -7.53 -26.07
C ALA A 39 -17.39 -6.24 -25.26
N ALA A 40 -18.03 -5.24 -25.87
CA ALA A 40 -18.41 -3.99 -25.18
C ALA A 40 -19.50 -4.20 -24.12
N GLN A 41 -20.43 -5.15 -24.32
CA GLN A 41 -21.52 -5.42 -23.38
C GLN A 41 -21.10 -6.27 -22.16
N THR A 42 -19.92 -6.90 -22.19
CA THR A 42 -19.38 -7.67 -21.05
C THR A 42 -18.40 -6.87 -20.18
N ALA A 43 -18.09 -5.62 -20.54
CA ALA A 43 -17.24 -4.72 -19.76
C ALA A 43 -17.96 -4.25 -18.48
N ARG A 44 -17.81 -5.04 -17.40
CA ARG A 44 -18.26 -4.67 -16.06
C ARG A 44 -17.62 -3.32 -15.67
N PRO A 45 -18.39 -2.31 -15.24
CA PRO A 45 -17.82 -1.02 -14.85
C PRO A 45 -16.80 -1.22 -13.71
N PRO A 46 -15.73 -0.40 -13.67
CA PRO A 46 -14.76 -0.45 -12.58
C PRO A 46 -15.51 -0.33 -11.26
N ARG A 47 -15.37 -1.33 -10.40
CA ARG A 47 -16.03 -1.36 -9.09
C ARG A 47 -15.44 -0.22 -8.27
N THR A 48 -16.19 0.87 -8.13
CA THR A 48 -15.92 1.85 -7.09
C THR A 48 -15.87 1.10 -5.76
N PRO A 49 -14.83 1.31 -4.94
CA PRO A 49 -14.79 0.69 -3.62
C PRO A 49 -16.05 1.11 -2.87
N ARG A 50 -16.93 0.16 -2.55
CA ARG A 50 -18.04 0.42 -1.62
C ARG A 50 -17.37 0.90 -0.34
N GLN A 51 -17.66 2.15 0.07
CA GLN A 51 -17.31 2.56 1.41
C GLN A 51 -18.00 1.61 2.38
N PRO A 52 -17.28 1.05 3.38
CA PRO A 52 -17.90 0.20 4.37
C PRO A 52 -19.07 0.95 5.01
N THR A 53 -20.28 0.43 4.80
CA THR A 53 -21.53 1.08 5.22
C THR A 53 -21.79 0.91 6.70
N SER A 54 -21.08 -0.02 7.36
CA SER A 54 -21.22 -0.29 8.78
C SER A 54 -19.86 -0.54 9.46
N ARG A 55 -19.80 -0.31 10.79
CA ARG A 55 -18.63 -0.66 11.60
C ARG A 55 -18.34 -2.17 11.61
N SER A 56 -19.34 -3.00 11.36
CA SER A 56 -19.23 -4.46 11.21
C SER A 56 -18.51 -4.90 9.93
N ASP A 57 -18.45 -4.04 8.90
CA ASP A 57 -17.72 -4.32 7.65
C ASP A 57 -16.21 -4.05 7.77
N LEU A 58 -15.78 -3.42 8.87
CA LEU A 58 -14.38 -3.14 9.13
C LEU A 58 -13.75 -4.37 9.78
N ALA A 59 -12.76 -4.94 9.10
CA ALA A 59 -12.01 -6.04 9.65
C ALA A 59 -11.40 -5.66 11.03
N PRO A 60 -11.35 -6.59 12.00
CA PRO A 60 -10.92 -6.28 13.36
C PRO A 60 -9.56 -5.60 13.40
N ARG A 61 -9.38 -4.67 14.35
CA ARG A 61 -8.08 -4.06 14.56
C ARG A 61 -7.14 -5.06 15.23
N LEU A 62 -6.00 -5.28 14.60
CA LEU A 62 -4.88 -6.02 15.19
C LEU A 62 -4.25 -5.22 16.35
N PRO A 63 -3.71 -5.88 17.39
CA PRO A 63 -3.14 -5.20 18.55
C PRO A 63 -2.02 -4.22 18.19
N ASP A 64 -1.98 -3.03 18.78
CA ASP A 64 -1.03 -1.99 18.35
C ASP A 64 0.43 -2.30 18.72
N ALA A 65 0.67 -3.06 19.80
CA ALA A 65 2.01 -3.42 20.27
C ALA A 65 2.68 -4.51 19.41
N ASP A 66 1.90 -5.39 18.78
CA ASP A 66 2.42 -6.54 18.02
C ASP A 66 3.36 -6.15 16.88
N TYR A 67 4.36 -6.99 16.62
CA TYR A 67 5.05 -7.03 15.35
C TYR A 67 4.05 -7.34 14.23
N LYS A 68 4.16 -6.61 13.12
CA LYS A 68 3.28 -6.79 11.96
C LYS A 68 4.14 -7.13 10.76
N VAL A 69 4.07 -8.37 10.30
CA VAL A 69 4.73 -8.81 9.07
C VAL A 69 3.73 -8.68 7.92
N ILE A 70 4.11 -7.93 6.90
CA ILE A 70 3.30 -7.70 5.70
C ILE A 70 3.88 -8.55 4.58
N PHE A 71 3.07 -9.44 4.01
CA PHE A 71 3.45 -10.25 2.86
C PHE A 71 2.90 -9.63 1.58
N ARG A 72 3.79 -9.40 0.62
CA ARG A 72 3.47 -8.94 -0.74
C ARG A 72 3.64 -10.09 -1.72
N PRO A 73 2.58 -10.64 -2.31
CA PRO A 73 2.73 -11.66 -3.33
C PRO A 73 3.32 -11.10 -4.62
N ARG A 74 4.20 -11.84 -5.30
CA ARG A 74 4.89 -11.39 -6.53
C ARG A 74 4.37 -12.07 -7.80
N THR A 75 3.85 -13.29 -7.70
CA THR A 75 3.51 -14.16 -8.84
C THR A 75 2.01 -14.24 -9.13
N GLY A 76 1.29 -13.12 -9.05
CA GLY A 76 -0.13 -13.07 -9.41
C GLY A 76 -1.09 -13.77 -8.43
N LEU A 77 -0.61 -14.15 -7.23
CA LEU A 77 -1.48 -14.69 -6.17
C LEU A 77 -2.63 -13.72 -5.89
N ARG A 78 -3.86 -14.19 -6.11
CA ARG A 78 -5.08 -13.47 -5.76
C ARG A 78 -5.52 -13.87 -4.36
N ILE A 79 -5.27 -13.01 -3.38
CA ILE A 79 -5.60 -13.24 -1.97
C ILE A 79 -7.10 -13.51 -1.77
N SER A 80 -7.98 -12.86 -2.53
CA SER A 80 -9.43 -13.05 -2.43
C SER A 80 -9.92 -14.44 -2.85
N ALA A 81 -9.07 -15.27 -3.45
CA ALA A 81 -9.42 -16.64 -3.85
C ALA A 81 -9.21 -17.67 -2.72
N TRP A 82 -8.65 -17.24 -1.59
CA TRP A 82 -8.29 -18.10 -0.48
C TRP A 82 -8.95 -17.63 0.81
N THR A 83 -9.31 -18.57 1.68
CA THR A 83 -9.76 -18.23 3.03
C THR A 83 -8.58 -17.85 3.92
N ASP A 84 -8.80 -17.02 4.94
CA ASP A 84 -7.77 -16.67 5.92
C ASP A 84 -7.17 -17.92 6.58
N ARG A 85 -7.96 -18.97 6.80
CA ARG A 85 -7.49 -20.26 7.33
C ARG A 85 -6.47 -20.93 6.40
N GLN A 86 -6.76 -21.01 5.11
CA GLN A 86 -5.85 -21.63 4.13
C GLN A 86 -4.54 -20.83 4.02
N ILE A 87 -4.64 -19.49 4.03
CA ILE A 87 -3.47 -18.61 4.04
C ILE A 87 -2.65 -18.81 5.32
N ALA A 88 -3.31 -18.85 6.48
CA ALA A 88 -2.67 -19.05 7.78
C ALA A 88 -1.94 -20.40 7.85
N GLN A 89 -2.58 -21.48 7.41
CA GLN A 89 -1.97 -22.80 7.32
C GLN A 89 -0.75 -22.82 6.40
N GLY A 90 -0.86 -22.21 5.21
CA GLY A 90 0.27 -22.10 4.28
C GLY A 90 1.45 -21.34 4.88
N LEU A 91 1.19 -20.22 5.58
CA LEU A 91 2.22 -19.44 6.26
C LEU A 91 2.82 -20.19 7.46
N GLN A 92 2.01 -20.92 8.23
CA GLN A 92 2.50 -21.72 9.35
C GLN A 92 3.49 -22.78 8.86
N LEU A 93 3.11 -23.57 7.86
CA LEU A 93 3.98 -24.59 7.27
C LEU A 93 5.25 -23.97 6.67
N ALA A 94 5.11 -22.87 5.92
CA ALA A 94 6.25 -22.24 5.25
C ALA A 94 7.21 -21.52 6.20
N SER A 95 6.73 -21.02 7.33
CA SER A 95 7.56 -20.36 8.35
C SER A 95 8.24 -21.34 9.30
N GLY A 96 7.81 -22.61 9.32
CA GLY A 96 8.33 -23.63 10.24
C GLY A 96 7.95 -23.39 11.71
N ILE A 97 7.03 -22.47 11.99
CA ILE A 97 6.54 -22.22 13.35
C ILE A 97 5.65 -23.42 13.75
N PRO A 98 5.88 -24.07 14.90
CA PRO A 98 5.01 -25.15 15.38
C PRO A 98 3.55 -24.72 15.46
N GLU A 99 2.63 -25.60 15.08
CA GLU A 99 1.20 -25.28 14.92
C GLU A 99 0.59 -24.75 16.23
N GLU A 100 0.94 -25.34 17.36
CA GLU A 100 0.50 -24.93 18.69
C GLU A 100 0.96 -23.51 19.05
N ILE A 101 2.17 -23.12 18.64
CA ILE A 101 2.68 -21.76 18.85
C ILE A 101 1.99 -20.80 17.89
N PHE A 102 1.84 -21.18 16.63
CA PHE A 102 1.25 -20.34 15.59
C PHE A 102 -0.21 -19.99 15.94
N ASN A 103 -1.02 -20.97 16.31
CA ASN A 103 -2.44 -20.79 16.61
C ASN A 103 -2.69 -19.91 17.84
N VAL A 104 -1.73 -19.83 18.77
CA VAL A 104 -1.84 -19.00 19.99
C VAL A 104 -1.27 -17.60 19.76
N HIS A 105 -0.14 -17.49 19.07
CA HIS A 105 0.65 -16.26 19.02
C HIS A 105 0.58 -15.50 17.69
N VAL A 106 -0.02 -16.07 16.64
CA VAL A 106 -0.07 -15.44 15.31
C VAL A 106 -1.51 -15.24 14.88
N THR A 107 -1.88 -13.98 14.63
CA THR A 107 -3.14 -13.63 13.97
C THR A 107 -2.87 -13.27 12.52
N VAL A 108 -3.46 -14.01 11.58
CA VAL A 108 -3.38 -13.74 10.14
C VAL A 108 -4.65 -13.03 9.66
N GLN A 109 -4.46 -11.99 8.86
CA GLN A 109 -5.54 -11.21 8.27
C GLN A 109 -5.24 -10.90 6.81
N SER A 110 -6.08 -11.35 5.89
CA SER A 110 -5.99 -10.97 4.49
C SER A 110 -6.47 -9.52 4.24
N GLN A 111 -5.92 -8.89 3.20
CA GLN A 111 -6.34 -7.59 2.71
C GLN A 111 -6.66 -7.70 1.21
N PRO A 112 -7.85 -8.22 0.83
CA PRO A 112 -8.17 -8.55 -0.57
C PRO A 112 -8.04 -7.36 -1.54
N ILE A 113 -8.45 -6.16 -1.12
CA ILE A 113 -8.36 -4.94 -1.94
C ILE A 113 -6.89 -4.53 -2.20
N GLN A 114 -6.02 -4.74 -1.20
CA GLN A 114 -4.61 -4.39 -1.31
C GLN A 114 -3.77 -5.54 -1.88
N ASN A 115 -4.37 -6.72 -2.02
CA ASN A 115 -3.72 -7.99 -2.32
C ASN A 115 -2.52 -8.27 -1.41
N LEU A 116 -2.70 -8.07 -0.10
CA LEU A 116 -1.67 -8.28 0.93
C LEU A 116 -2.16 -9.29 1.98
N ILE A 117 -1.20 -9.89 2.70
CA ILE A 117 -1.46 -10.64 3.93
C ILE A 117 -0.75 -9.91 5.08
N ILE A 118 -1.40 -9.82 6.23
CA ILE A 118 -0.84 -9.26 7.45
C ILE A 118 -0.81 -10.36 8.51
N ALA A 119 0.37 -10.66 9.05
CA ALA A 119 0.51 -11.46 10.26
C ALA A 119 0.87 -10.55 11.45
N SER A 120 0.13 -10.68 12.54
CA SER A 120 0.35 -9.96 13.80
C SER A 120 0.81 -10.94 14.87
N THR A 121 1.87 -10.62 15.59
CA THR A 121 2.35 -11.45 16.71
C THR A 121 3.09 -10.60 17.74
N PRO A 122 2.92 -10.87 19.04
CA PRO A 122 3.74 -10.25 20.08
C PRO A 122 5.12 -10.94 20.23
N ASP A 123 5.31 -12.15 19.70
CA ASP A 123 6.59 -12.89 19.80
C ASP A 123 7.54 -12.48 18.66
N GLU A 124 8.67 -11.90 19.03
CA GLU A 124 9.73 -11.48 18.11
C GLU A 124 10.31 -12.67 17.30
N ARG A 125 10.37 -13.87 17.87
CA ARG A 125 10.83 -15.08 17.16
C ARG A 125 9.87 -15.47 16.05
N CYS A 126 8.56 -15.44 16.33
CA CYS A 126 7.53 -15.65 15.31
C CYS A 126 7.62 -14.57 14.23
N ALA A 127 7.79 -13.31 14.62
CA ALA A 127 7.95 -12.21 13.68
C ALA A 127 9.17 -12.39 12.76
N ARG A 128 10.31 -12.83 13.30
CA ARG A 128 11.52 -13.15 12.54
C ARG A 128 11.28 -14.31 11.55
N ALA A 129 10.73 -15.43 12.02
CA ALA A 129 10.43 -16.58 11.16
C ALA A 129 9.49 -16.21 10.00
N LEU A 130 8.40 -15.49 10.32
CA LEU A 130 7.47 -14.95 9.32
C LEU A 130 8.16 -13.98 8.34
N SER A 131 9.05 -13.11 8.83
CA SER A 131 9.76 -12.15 7.98
C SER A 131 10.76 -12.79 7.01
N SER A 132 11.15 -14.04 7.25
CA SER A 132 12.02 -14.83 6.37
C SER A 132 11.24 -15.75 5.41
N THR A 133 9.90 -15.77 5.51
CA THR A 133 9.05 -16.67 4.70
C THR A 133 8.79 -16.07 3.31
N MET A 134 9.62 -16.47 2.34
CA MET A 134 9.61 -15.94 0.96
C MET A 134 8.75 -16.75 -0.02
N LEU A 135 8.29 -17.94 0.40
CA LEU A 135 7.48 -18.84 -0.42
C LEU A 135 6.28 -19.30 0.41
N VAL A 136 5.13 -19.51 -0.25
CA VAL A 136 3.97 -20.13 0.39
C VAL A 136 3.32 -21.12 -0.57
N HIS A 137 2.95 -22.28 -0.05
CA HIS A 137 2.19 -23.29 -0.79
C HIS A 137 0.71 -23.11 -0.49
N LEU A 138 -0.08 -22.84 -1.53
CA LEU A 138 -1.53 -22.74 -1.44
C LEU A 138 -2.14 -23.66 -2.51
N GLY A 139 -2.84 -24.70 -2.05
CA GLY A 139 -3.30 -25.79 -2.91
C GLY A 139 -2.12 -26.50 -3.58
N ALA A 140 -2.14 -26.61 -4.90
CA ALA A 140 -1.08 -27.25 -5.68
C ALA A 140 0.00 -26.26 -6.18
N THR A 141 -0.09 -24.98 -5.81
CA THR A 141 0.76 -23.92 -6.37
C THR A 141 1.65 -23.29 -5.30
N THR A 142 2.90 -23.01 -5.67
CA THR A 142 3.85 -22.26 -4.86
C THR A 142 3.86 -20.81 -5.31
N TYR A 143 3.71 -19.87 -4.38
CA TYR A 143 3.73 -18.44 -4.65
C TYR A 143 4.92 -17.77 -3.96
N GLU A 144 5.55 -16.83 -4.66
CA GLU A 144 6.60 -15.99 -4.10
C GLU A 144 5.98 -14.84 -3.31
N LEU A 145 6.51 -14.64 -2.10
CA LEU A 145 6.16 -13.57 -1.19
C LEU A 145 7.38 -12.69 -0.93
N GLN A 146 7.13 -11.39 -0.80
CA GLN A 146 8.08 -10.42 -0.26
C GLN A 146 7.59 -9.96 1.12
N PRO A 147 7.93 -10.67 2.21
CA PRO A 147 7.66 -10.26 3.57
C PRO A 147 8.48 -9.03 3.97
N TYR A 148 7.92 -8.21 4.85
CA TYR A 148 8.67 -7.18 5.59
C TYR A 148 7.96 -6.82 6.90
N LEU A 149 8.75 -6.45 7.90
CA LEU A 149 8.23 -5.89 9.15
C LEU A 149 7.69 -4.46 8.91
N LYS A 150 6.49 -4.21 9.40
CA LYS A 150 5.84 -2.89 9.32
C LYS A 150 6.61 -1.89 10.19
N SER A 151 7.21 -0.91 9.53
CA SER A 151 7.91 0.21 10.13
C SER A 151 7.10 1.51 10.12
N GLY A 152 7.47 2.43 11.00
CA GLY A 152 7.09 3.83 10.98
C GLY A 152 7.90 4.56 9.94
N ALA A 153 7.26 5.49 9.22
CA ALA A 153 7.94 6.31 8.23
C ALA A 153 7.61 7.78 8.48
N GLY A 154 8.64 8.61 8.43
CA GLY A 154 8.54 10.06 8.60
C GLY A 154 9.19 10.80 7.44
N VAL A 155 8.83 12.07 7.27
CA VAL A 155 9.39 12.96 6.26
C VAL A 155 10.01 14.16 6.94
N ILE A 156 11.22 14.48 6.52
CA ILE A 156 11.87 15.76 6.79
C ILE A 156 11.94 16.60 5.52
N HIS A 157 11.96 17.91 5.70
CA HIS A 157 11.99 18.90 4.63
C HIS A 157 13.12 19.91 4.88
N GLY A 158 13.59 20.56 3.82
CA GLY A 158 14.60 21.63 3.92
C GLY A 158 16.03 21.10 4.00
N LEU A 159 16.29 19.91 3.46
CA LEU A 159 17.66 19.47 3.19
C LEU A 159 18.27 20.30 2.07
N ASP A 160 19.59 20.33 1.98
CA ASP A 160 20.30 21.06 0.93
C ASP A 160 19.91 20.52 -0.45
N GLN A 161 19.84 21.40 -1.46
CA GLN A 161 19.29 21.05 -2.77
C GLN A 161 20.13 20.02 -3.53
N ASP A 162 21.41 19.92 -3.21
CA ASP A 162 22.37 18.95 -3.71
C ASP A 162 22.41 17.65 -2.88
N THR A 163 21.62 17.54 -1.80
CA THR A 163 21.56 16.34 -0.98
C THR A 163 21.02 15.15 -1.79
N THR A 164 21.81 14.09 -1.84
CA THR A 164 21.48 12.83 -2.51
C THR A 164 21.14 11.74 -1.50
N THR A 165 20.43 10.70 -1.94
CA THR A 165 20.14 9.52 -1.11
C THR A 165 21.42 8.87 -0.57
N ALA A 166 22.51 8.87 -1.36
CA ALA A 166 23.78 8.30 -0.95
C ALA A 166 24.47 9.09 0.19
N GLN A 167 24.17 10.38 0.35
CA GLN A 167 24.71 11.20 1.43
C GLN A 167 23.92 11.06 2.73
N LEU A 168 22.66 10.60 2.68
CA LEU A 168 21.79 10.48 3.86
C LEU A 168 22.42 9.71 5.03
N PRO A 169 23.10 8.57 4.83
CA PRO A 169 23.75 7.85 5.94
C PRO A 169 24.85 8.64 6.66
N HIS A 170 25.47 9.61 5.99
CA HIS A 170 26.56 10.42 6.56
C HIS A 170 26.05 11.66 7.30
N ILE A 171 24.90 12.20 6.87
CA ILE A 171 24.35 13.43 7.45
C ILE A 171 23.36 13.14 8.58
N LEU A 172 22.66 11.99 8.53
CA LEU A 172 21.68 11.60 9.53
C LEU A 172 22.37 10.95 10.73
N ALA A 173 21.93 11.31 11.94
CA ALA A 173 22.29 10.52 13.11
C ALA A 173 21.54 9.17 13.06
N PRO A 174 22.22 8.04 13.30
CA PRO A 174 21.61 6.69 13.21
C PRO A 174 20.48 6.49 14.23
N THR A 175 20.53 7.23 15.34
CA THR A 175 19.52 7.22 16.39
C THR A 175 18.95 8.62 16.56
N GLY A 176 17.63 8.74 16.49
CA GLY A 176 16.92 9.98 16.79
C GLY A 176 17.00 10.34 18.28
N ILE A 177 16.56 11.55 18.64
CA ILE A 177 16.66 12.10 20.01
C ILE A 177 16.00 11.19 21.07
N ASN A 178 14.98 10.42 20.69
CA ASN A 178 14.23 9.56 21.61
C ASN A 178 14.61 8.07 21.50
N GLY A 179 15.80 7.75 21.00
CA GLY A 179 16.24 6.36 20.83
C GLY A 179 15.66 5.65 19.60
N ALA A 180 14.97 6.38 18.70
CA ALA A 180 14.40 5.79 17.49
C ALA A 180 15.49 5.48 16.46
N SER A 181 15.73 4.19 16.19
CA SER A 181 16.70 3.74 15.18
C SER A 181 16.20 3.99 13.76
N ILE A 182 17.05 4.54 12.91
CA ILE A 182 16.78 4.67 11.46
C ILE A 182 17.24 3.38 10.77
N ILE A 183 16.34 2.75 10.01
CA ILE A 183 16.63 1.52 9.25
C ILE A 183 16.84 1.77 7.75
N ASP A 184 16.26 2.83 7.21
CA ASP A 184 16.41 3.23 5.80
C ASP A 184 16.10 4.72 5.64
N ALA A 185 16.72 5.37 4.67
CA ALA A 185 16.49 6.76 4.34
C ALA A 185 16.68 6.99 2.83
N ARG A 186 15.78 7.75 2.20
CA ARG A 186 15.90 8.12 0.80
C ARG A 186 15.31 9.49 0.48
N MET A 187 15.88 10.17 -0.51
CA MET A 187 15.33 11.42 -1.04
C MET A 187 13.98 11.17 -1.75
N LEU A 188 13.08 12.14 -1.64
CA LEU A 188 11.78 12.13 -2.30
C LEU A 188 11.85 12.87 -3.63
N GLY A 189 12.13 12.13 -4.71
CA GLY A 189 12.28 12.70 -6.05
C GLY A 189 13.41 13.72 -6.08
N THR A 190 13.18 14.84 -6.78
CA THR A 190 14.13 15.96 -6.90
C THR A 190 13.88 17.07 -5.86
N THR A 191 13.22 16.74 -4.75
CA THR A 191 12.87 17.72 -3.71
C THR A 191 13.93 17.78 -2.60
N THR A 192 13.88 18.81 -1.78
CA THR A 192 14.67 18.97 -0.54
C THR A 192 14.11 18.16 0.64
N SER A 193 13.47 17.03 0.36
CA SER A 193 12.76 16.22 1.35
C SER A 193 13.24 14.77 1.33
N ALA A 194 13.41 14.18 2.51
CA ALA A 194 13.77 12.78 2.65
C ALA A 194 12.67 12.01 3.40
N LEU A 195 12.43 10.78 2.95
CA LEU A 195 11.65 9.78 3.66
C LEU A 195 12.59 8.96 4.53
N ILE A 196 12.31 8.93 5.83
CA ILE A 196 13.06 8.20 6.84
C ILE A 196 12.19 7.05 7.34
N THR A 197 12.75 5.85 7.35
CA THR A 197 12.11 4.64 7.86
C THR A 197 12.74 4.30 9.20
N PHE A 198 11.91 4.10 10.22
CA PHE A 198 12.34 3.80 11.58
C PHE A 198 12.13 2.34 11.92
N GLU A 199 12.95 1.83 12.82
CA GLU A 199 12.66 0.57 13.52
C GLU A 199 11.40 0.74 14.38
N GLY A 200 10.51 -0.27 14.34
CA GLY A 200 9.22 -0.17 15.00
C GLY A 200 8.27 0.84 14.34
N LYS A 201 7.14 1.15 14.99
CA LYS A 201 6.05 1.96 14.39
C LYS A 201 6.11 3.45 14.75
N HIS A 202 6.89 3.80 15.76
CA HIS A 202 6.90 5.15 16.30
C HIS A 202 7.74 6.08 15.42
N VAL A 203 7.14 7.19 15.00
CA VAL A 203 7.84 8.22 14.23
C VAL A 203 8.20 9.36 15.19
N PRO A 204 9.50 9.64 15.41
CA PRO A 204 9.92 10.72 16.30
C PRO A 204 9.49 12.08 15.73
N PHE A 205 9.29 13.06 16.61
CA PHE A 205 8.95 14.42 16.18
C PHE A 205 10.12 15.15 15.50
N TYR A 206 11.35 14.79 15.83
CA TYR A 206 12.56 15.37 15.27
C TYR A 206 13.59 14.28 14.97
N VAL A 207 14.40 14.52 13.94
CA VAL A 207 15.60 13.74 13.64
C VAL A 207 16.78 14.69 13.51
N LYS A 208 17.97 14.21 13.81
CA LYS A 208 19.19 15.00 13.67
C LYS A 208 19.79 14.77 12.29
N ALA A 209 20.00 15.84 11.53
CA ALA A 209 20.72 15.84 10.26
C ALA A 209 21.67 17.04 10.23
N TYR A 210 22.88 16.92 9.66
CA TYR A 210 23.88 18.00 9.63
C TYR A 210 24.19 18.62 11.00
N GLY A 211 24.09 17.84 12.09
CA GLY A 211 24.26 18.37 13.43
C GLY A 211 23.07 19.17 14.00
N THR A 212 22.02 19.45 13.21
CA THR A 212 20.83 20.22 13.63
C THR A 212 19.55 19.37 13.65
N LEU A 213 18.46 19.92 14.18
CA LEU A 213 17.18 19.23 14.35
C LEU A 213 16.19 19.55 13.22
N TYR A 214 15.77 18.52 12.50
CA TYR A 214 14.75 18.60 11.47
C TYR A 214 13.42 18.07 11.98
N ARG A 215 12.35 18.85 11.76
CA ARG A 215 10.99 18.41 12.10
C ARG A 215 10.61 17.22 11.22
N CYS A 216 10.36 16.09 11.87
CA CYS A 216 9.93 14.85 11.22
C CYS A 216 8.41 14.69 11.34
N ARG A 217 7.72 14.60 10.21
CA ARG A 217 6.27 14.43 10.14
C ARG A 217 5.92 13.01 9.71
N PRO A 218 4.90 12.36 10.28
CA PRO A 218 4.45 11.05 9.80
C PRO A 218 4.17 11.08 8.29
N TYR A 219 4.72 10.10 7.57
CA TYR A 219 4.56 10.01 6.13
C TYR A 219 3.11 9.74 5.74
N ARG A 220 2.52 10.63 4.93
CA ARG A 220 1.17 10.47 4.42
C ARG A 220 1.18 9.63 3.15
N GLN A 221 0.66 8.40 3.27
CA GLN A 221 0.56 7.51 2.11
C GLN A 221 -0.49 7.99 1.11
N THR A 222 -0.14 7.90 -0.17
CA THR A 222 -1.11 8.02 -1.25
C THR A 222 -2.01 6.79 -1.35
N VAL A 223 -3.23 6.97 -1.86
CA VAL A 223 -4.09 5.86 -2.27
C VAL A 223 -3.34 5.08 -3.35
N LYS A 224 -3.27 3.76 -3.15
CA LYS A 224 -2.57 2.89 -4.10
C LYS A 224 -3.46 2.70 -5.33
N HIS A 225 -2.84 2.76 -6.50
CA HIS A 225 -3.45 2.37 -7.75
C HIS A 225 -2.45 1.48 -8.50
N CYS A 226 -2.98 0.51 -9.22
CA CYS A 226 -2.19 -0.41 -10.01
C CYS A 226 -2.09 0.12 -11.44
N SER A 227 -0.87 0.38 -11.91
CA SER A 227 -0.64 0.84 -13.28
C SER A 227 -0.74 -0.27 -14.33
N LEU A 228 -0.98 -1.54 -13.93
CA LEU A 228 -1.19 -2.67 -14.84
C LEU A 228 -2.67 -2.93 -15.11
N CYS A 229 -3.44 -3.16 -14.05
CA CYS A 229 -4.86 -3.50 -14.17
C CYS A 229 -5.80 -2.29 -14.04
N GLY A 230 -5.28 -1.12 -13.64
CA GLY A 230 -6.07 0.10 -13.49
C GLY A 230 -6.92 0.15 -12.22
N GLU A 231 -6.81 -0.83 -11.32
CA GLU A 231 -7.64 -0.86 -10.12
C GLU A 231 -7.01 -0.10 -8.94
N LEU A 232 -7.86 0.37 -8.03
CA LEU A 232 -7.44 0.98 -6.78
C LEU A 232 -7.14 -0.08 -5.70
N GLY A 233 -6.33 0.29 -4.72
CA GLY A 233 -6.10 -0.50 -3.51
C GLY A 233 -4.73 -1.17 -3.44
N HIS A 234 -4.17 -1.58 -4.57
CA HIS A 234 -2.90 -2.29 -4.65
C HIS A 234 -1.93 -1.60 -5.63
N ARG A 235 -0.70 -2.10 -5.69
CA ARG A 235 0.36 -1.62 -6.60
C ARG A 235 0.66 -2.68 -7.65
N ARG A 236 1.34 -2.28 -8.73
CA ARG A 236 1.81 -3.18 -9.79
C ARG A 236 2.54 -4.42 -9.28
N ASP A 237 3.40 -4.26 -8.26
CA ASP A 237 4.22 -5.33 -7.71
C ASP A 237 3.46 -6.41 -6.94
N VAL A 238 2.19 -6.15 -6.63
CA VAL A 238 1.28 -7.09 -5.94
C VAL A 238 -0.01 -7.27 -6.73
N CYS A 239 0.03 -7.07 -8.06
CA CYS A 239 -1.15 -7.19 -8.90
C CYS A 239 -1.62 -8.66 -8.93
N PRO A 240 -2.90 -8.96 -8.64
CA PRO A 240 -3.45 -10.31 -8.78
C PRO A 240 -3.70 -10.70 -10.25
N GLU A 241 -3.53 -9.76 -11.19
CA GLU A 241 -3.76 -9.93 -12.62
C GLU A 241 -2.62 -9.25 -13.40
N PRO A 242 -1.41 -9.83 -13.40
CA PRO A 242 -0.23 -9.20 -13.99
C PRO A 242 -0.31 -9.07 -15.51
N ASP A 243 -1.13 -9.90 -16.18
CA ASP A 243 -1.25 -9.94 -17.64
C ASP A 243 -2.19 -8.87 -18.20
N LYS A 244 -2.91 -8.14 -17.32
CA LYS A 244 -3.75 -7.03 -17.76
C LYS A 244 -2.90 -5.85 -18.17
N ASN A 245 -3.34 -5.19 -19.23
CA ASN A 245 -2.78 -3.94 -19.70
C ASN A 245 -3.88 -2.87 -19.75
N VAL A 246 -3.64 -1.74 -19.10
CA VAL A 246 -4.51 -0.56 -19.18
C VAL A 246 -3.68 0.68 -19.46
N CYS A 247 -4.30 1.66 -20.11
CA CYS A 247 -3.70 2.97 -20.23
C CYS A 247 -3.67 3.66 -18.85
N VAL A 248 -2.49 4.04 -18.37
CA VAL A 248 -2.31 4.68 -17.05
C VAL A 248 -3.00 6.05 -16.94
N LYS A 249 -3.25 6.72 -18.07
CA LYS A 249 -3.86 8.06 -18.12
C LYS A 249 -5.39 8.01 -18.10
N CYS A 250 -5.99 7.15 -18.93
CA CYS A 250 -7.44 7.10 -19.14
C CYS A 250 -8.12 5.82 -18.63
N ASN A 251 -7.34 4.79 -18.26
CA ASN A 251 -7.79 3.45 -17.82
C ASN A 251 -8.55 2.63 -18.88
N VAL A 252 -8.41 2.99 -20.17
CA VAL A 252 -8.84 2.13 -21.28
C VAL A 252 -8.08 0.80 -21.20
N ARG A 253 -8.80 -0.32 -21.34
CA ARG A 253 -8.23 -1.68 -21.34
C ARG A 253 -7.67 -1.99 -22.71
N GLU A 254 -6.55 -2.71 -22.74
CA GLU A 254 -5.87 -3.14 -23.95
C GLU A 254 -5.74 -2.01 -24.99
N PRO A 255 -5.17 -0.85 -24.59
CA PRO A 255 -5.11 0.31 -25.46
C PRO A 255 -4.25 0.01 -26.70
N THR A 256 -4.73 0.40 -27.87
CA THR A 256 -3.88 0.48 -29.06
C THR A 256 -2.86 1.62 -28.89
N PRO A 257 -1.70 1.58 -29.57
CA PRO A 257 -0.69 2.64 -29.52
C PRO A 257 -1.27 4.03 -29.81
N ASP A 258 -2.23 4.10 -30.74
CA ASP A 258 -2.84 5.35 -31.22
C ASP A 258 -4.22 5.64 -30.63
N HIS A 259 -4.57 5.01 -29.50
CA HIS A 259 -5.88 5.25 -28.89
C HIS A 259 -6.02 6.73 -28.47
N GLU A 260 -7.20 7.29 -28.72
CA GLU A 260 -7.55 8.63 -28.26
C GLU A 260 -7.61 8.64 -26.72
N CYS A 261 -6.70 9.40 -26.11
CA CYS A 261 -6.46 9.33 -24.68
C CYS A 261 -7.05 10.53 -23.94
N THR A 262 -8.26 10.37 -23.39
CA THR A 262 -8.86 11.37 -22.49
C THR A 262 -8.58 11.00 -21.03
N PRO A 263 -7.77 11.78 -20.28
CA PRO A 263 -7.37 11.42 -18.93
C PRO A 263 -8.57 11.41 -17.98
N LYS A 264 -8.63 10.43 -17.07
CA LYS A 264 -9.71 10.32 -16.08
C LYS A 264 -9.21 9.77 -14.77
N CYS A 265 -9.44 10.51 -13.69
CA CYS A 265 -8.98 10.11 -12.36
C CYS A 265 -9.94 9.13 -11.69
N LEU A 266 -9.45 7.96 -11.27
CA LEU A 266 -10.26 6.98 -10.53
C LEU A 266 -10.62 7.42 -9.11
N LEU A 267 -9.92 8.40 -8.55
CA LEU A 267 -10.13 8.87 -7.18
C LEU A 267 -11.17 9.98 -7.07
N CYS A 268 -11.23 10.88 -8.05
CA CYS A 268 -12.12 12.04 -8.03
C CYS A 268 -13.03 12.17 -9.27
N GLY A 269 -12.78 11.42 -10.34
CA GLY A 269 -13.56 11.45 -11.57
C GLY A 269 -13.24 12.60 -12.53
N LEU A 270 -12.27 13.46 -12.19
CA LEU A 270 -11.91 14.65 -12.99
C LEU A 270 -10.87 14.35 -14.08
N ASP A 271 -10.68 15.32 -14.98
CA ASP A 271 -9.85 15.26 -16.19
C ASP A 271 -8.34 15.39 -15.90
N HIS A 272 -7.82 14.47 -15.10
CA HIS A 272 -6.40 14.32 -14.86
C HIS A 272 -6.06 12.86 -14.57
N PRO A 273 -4.81 12.43 -14.75
CA PRO A 273 -4.40 11.07 -14.40
C PRO A 273 -4.65 10.71 -12.93
N THR A 274 -4.82 9.42 -12.65
CA THR A 274 -4.95 8.93 -11.27
C THR A 274 -3.69 9.24 -10.45
N ALA A 275 -3.88 9.73 -9.22
CA ALA A 275 -2.83 10.15 -8.30
C ALA A 275 -2.03 11.42 -8.68
N ASP A 276 -2.51 12.21 -9.64
CA ASP A 276 -1.92 13.50 -10.00
C ASP A 276 -1.77 14.47 -8.79
N LYS A 277 -0.78 15.37 -8.84
CA LYS A 277 -0.54 16.38 -7.80
C LYS A 277 -1.69 17.39 -7.64
N ALA A 278 -2.54 17.56 -8.64
CA ALA A 278 -3.78 18.34 -8.57
C ALA A 278 -4.91 17.58 -7.84
N CYS A 279 -4.84 16.24 -7.75
CA CYS A 279 -5.88 15.44 -7.12
C CYS A 279 -5.88 15.62 -5.60
N LYS A 280 -6.91 16.27 -5.07
CA LYS A 280 -7.10 16.45 -3.61
C LYS A 280 -7.38 15.13 -2.88
N LYS A 281 -7.92 14.13 -3.59
CA LYS A 281 -8.24 12.79 -3.07
C LYS A 281 -7.07 11.78 -3.16
N ARG A 282 -5.86 12.22 -3.54
CA ARG A 282 -4.71 11.32 -3.72
C ARG A 282 -4.17 10.71 -2.43
N PHE A 283 -4.41 11.32 -1.28
CA PHE A 283 -3.91 10.85 0.00
C PHE A 283 -4.94 9.97 0.69
N LYS A 284 -4.48 8.93 1.39
CA LYS A 284 -5.35 8.16 2.27
C LYS A 284 -5.92 9.09 3.35
N PRO A 285 -7.21 8.98 3.69
CA PRO A 285 -7.78 9.71 4.81
C PRO A 285 -7.01 9.31 6.07
N SER A 286 -6.64 10.31 6.88
CA SER A 286 -6.10 10.07 8.20
C SER A 286 -7.15 9.31 9.01
N PRO A 287 -6.81 8.25 9.76
CA PRO A 287 -7.72 7.78 10.80
C PRO A 287 -8.06 8.98 11.71
N PRO A 288 -9.31 9.10 12.20
CA PRO A 288 -9.64 10.14 13.16
C PRO A 288 -8.64 10.03 14.31
N SER A 289 -8.05 11.15 14.75
CA SER A 289 -7.12 11.12 15.87
C SER A 289 -7.88 10.52 17.05
N SER A 290 -7.49 9.32 17.48
CA SER A 290 -7.86 8.86 18.81
C SER A 290 -7.29 9.91 19.74
N LYS A 291 -8.15 10.76 20.30
CA LYS A 291 -7.77 11.62 21.41
C LYS A 291 -7.10 10.68 22.40
N THR A 292 -5.83 10.94 22.74
CA THR A 292 -5.20 10.33 23.91
C THR A 292 -6.24 10.41 25.02
N PRO A 293 -6.67 9.31 25.65
CA PRO A 293 -7.57 9.40 26.77
C PRO A 293 -6.91 10.40 27.73
N GLN A 294 -7.57 11.54 27.94
CA GLN A 294 -7.15 12.44 29.00
C GLN A 294 -7.12 11.58 30.26
N PRO A 295 -6.04 11.65 31.08
CA PRO A 295 -6.01 10.93 32.33
C PRO A 295 -7.31 11.26 33.06
N THR A 296 -8.08 10.21 33.38
CA THR A 296 -9.31 10.37 34.15
C THR A 296 -8.97 11.11 35.44
N ALA A 297 -9.90 11.89 35.98
CA ALA A 297 -9.68 12.61 37.24
C ALA A 297 -9.10 11.68 38.33
N GLN A 298 -9.47 10.40 38.32
CA GLN A 298 -8.91 9.36 39.20
C GLN A 298 -7.40 9.10 39.03
N LEU A 299 -6.85 9.14 37.82
CA LEU A 299 -5.42 8.98 37.56
C LEU A 299 -4.63 10.25 37.97
N LEU A 300 -5.22 11.43 37.77
CA LEU A 300 -4.66 12.70 38.26
C LEU A 300 -4.62 12.73 39.79
N THR A 301 -5.63 12.19 40.47
CA THR A 301 -5.63 12.06 41.93
C THR A 301 -4.57 11.07 42.43
N GLN A 302 -4.33 9.95 41.72
CA GLN A 302 -3.27 9.01 42.07
C GLN A 302 -1.86 9.58 41.85
N ILE A 303 -1.64 10.36 40.79
CA ILE A 303 -0.37 11.05 40.54
C ILE A 303 -0.11 12.13 41.60
N ALA A 304 -1.16 12.83 42.07
CA ALA A 304 -1.06 13.82 43.15
C ALA A 304 -0.82 13.20 44.54
N GLN A 305 -1.01 11.88 44.70
CA GLN A 305 -0.79 11.14 45.95
C GLN A 305 0.57 10.43 46.01
N LEU A 306 1.39 10.52 44.95
CA LEU A 306 2.77 10.07 45.02
C LEU A 306 3.53 10.96 46.02
N PRO A 307 4.32 10.39 46.95
CA PRO A 307 5.13 11.19 47.85
C PRO A 307 6.08 12.06 47.03
N ASN A 308 6.05 13.37 47.31
CA ASN A 308 6.94 14.36 46.72
C ASN A 308 8.40 13.93 46.96
N CYS A 309 9.09 13.44 45.92
CA CYS A 309 10.55 13.35 45.94
C CYS A 309 11.09 14.79 45.92
N SER A 310 11.23 15.38 47.10
CA SER A 310 11.95 16.63 47.26
C SER A 310 13.43 16.36 47.01
N PRO A 311 14.12 17.23 46.25
CA PRO A 311 15.57 17.14 46.09
C PRO A 311 16.25 17.61 47.38
N LYS A 312 16.43 16.69 48.32
CA LYS A 312 17.38 16.83 49.42
C LYS A 312 18.33 15.66 49.34
N ASP A 313 19.35 15.82 48.51
CA ASP A 313 20.67 15.19 48.63
C ASP A 313 21.54 15.78 47.51
N GLN A 314 21.88 17.07 47.67
CA GLN A 314 23.06 17.61 47.00
C GLN A 314 24.26 17.23 47.87
N PRO A 315 25.31 16.60 47.32
CA PRO A 315 26.55 16.39 48.06
C PRO A 315 27.20 17.74 48.39
N PRO A 316 27.88 17.87 49.54
CA PRO A 316 28.42 19.14 50.00
C PRO A 316 29.48 19.68 49.03
N HIS A 317 29.28 20.95 48.67
CA HIS A 317 30.18 21.79 47.92
C HIS A 317 31.53 21.88 48.65
N HIS A 318 32.60 21.38 48.04
CA HIS A 318 33.96 21.63 48.49
C HIS A 318 34.21 23.15 48.45
N GLN A 319 34.44 23.76 49.61
CA GLN A 319 34.95 25.12 49.71
C GLN A 319 36.47 25.05 49.67
N ASP A 320 37.05 25.58 48.60
CA ASP A 320 38.48 25.86 48.49
C ASP A 320 38.88 26.90 49.55
N GLN A 321 39.68 26.48 50.52
CA GLN A 321 40.40 27.41 51.39
C GLN A 321 41.61 27.94 50.64
N HIS A 322 41.47 29.15 50.08
CA HIS A 322 42.60 30.00 49.79
C HIS A 322 43.23 30.45 51.11
N GLY A 323 44.25 29.70 51.56
CA GLY A 323 45.18 30.12 52.59
C GLY A 323 46.11 31.21 52.06
N ASN A 324 45.87 32.44 52.50
CA ASN A 324 46.78 33.55 52.38
C ASN A 324 47.78 33.50 53.55
N ARG A 325 49.09 33.41 53.30
CA ARG A 325 50.11 34.38 53.76
C ARG A 325 51.54 33.81 53.82
N ARG A 326 52.44 34.64 53.28
CA ARG A 326 53.89 34.82 53.48
C ARG A 326 54.83 33.93 52.71
#